data_AF-A0A7V2T462-F1
#
_entry.id   AF-A0A7V2T462-F1
#
_cell.length_a   1.000
_cell.length_b   1.000
_cell.length_c   1.000
_cell.angle_alpha   90.00
_cell.angle_beta   90.00
_cell.angle_gamma   90.00
#
_symmetry.space_group_name_H-M   'P 1'
#
loop_
_entity.id
_entity.type
_entity.pdbx_description
1 polymer ?
#
loop_
_entity_poly.entity_id
_entity_poly.type
_entity_poly.pdbx_seq_one_letter_code
_entity_poly.pdbx_strand_id
1 'polypeptide(L)'
;MGADVPAFGSFERWAALVAGAVRTLMGVDVCDVITRHRQSDPLAAAERRLFRLLAKHFGERPWKVAEAIDALPADIWGELGIKTGSEGRPHPRTLTAWLRRHREAVRGPYALFPDTDRHATTLWRLNTRPAEGAETPNSPDSALIL
;
A
#
# COMPACT_ATOMS: atom_id res chain seq x y z
N MET A 1 -14.57 -13.99 49.87
CA MET A 1 -14.91 -12.98 48.85
C MET A 1 -13.91 -13.12 47.72
N GLY A 2 -14.22 -13.97 46.72
CA GLY A 2 -13.47 -14.01 45.47
C GLY A 2 -14.08 -12.99 44.53
N ALA A 3 -13.30 -12.01 44.08
CA ALA A 3 -13.71 -11.15 43.00
C ALA A 3 -13.71 -12.00 41.73
N ASP A 4 -14.91 -12.30 41.24
CA ASP A 4 -15.12 -12.92 39.94
C ASP A 4 -14.70 -11.90 38.88
N VAL A 5 -13.47 -12.02 38.38
CA VAL A 5 -13.01 -11.21 37.24
C VAL A 5 -13.69 -11.84 36.02
N PRO A 6 -14.63 -11.15 35.35
CA PRO A 6 -15.28 -11.74 34.19
C PRO A 6 -14.18 -12.04 33.18
N ALA A 7 -14.01 -13.33 32.85
CA ALA A 7 -13.18 -13.75 31.76
C ALA A 7 -13.74 -13.06 30.52
N PHE A 8 -13.09 -11.97 30.10
CA PHE A 8 -13.32 -11.40 28.80
C PHE A 8 -12.88 -12.50 27.83
N GLY A 9 -13.84 -13.34 27.44
CA GLY A 9 -13.66 -14.32 26.36
C GLY A 9 -13.00 -13.62 25.18
N SER A 10 -12.17 -14.36 24.45
CA SER A 10 -11.16 -13.95 23.44
C SER A 10 -11.13 -12.47 23.05
N PHE A 11 -9.94 -11.93 22.81
CA PHE A 11 -9.75 -10.54 22.32
C PHE A 11 -10.76 -10.11 21.24
N GLU A 12 -11.14 -11.02 20.35
CA GLU A 12 -12.17 -10.83 19.31
C GLU A 12 -13.56 -10.48 19.88
N ARG A 13 -13.98 -11.11 20.98
CA ARG A 13 -15.27 -10.88 21.62
C ARG A 13 -15.31 -9.54 22.36
N TRP A 14 -14.20 -9.16 23.00
CA TRP A 14 -14.05 -7.81 23.55
C TRP A 14 -14.04 -6.75 22.45
N ALA A 15 -13.29 -6.97 21.36
CA ALA A 15 -13.22 -6.05 20.23
C ALA A 15 -14.59 -5.87 19.55
N ALA A 16 -15.36 -6.96 19.38
CA ALA A 16 -16.71 -6.90 18.84
C ALA A 16 -17.68 -6.11 19.74
N LEU A 17 -17.58 -6.25 21.06
CA LEU A 17 -18.39 -5.48 22.02
C LEU A 17 -18.06 -3.99 21.96
N VAL A 18 -16.77 -3.64 21.91
CA VAL A 18 -16.33 -2.24 21.79
C VAL A 18 -16.77 -1.65 20.45
N ALA A 19 -16.60 -2.38 19.34
CA ALA A 19 -17.06 -1.94 18.02
C ALA A 19 -18.58 -1.72 17.97
N GLY A 20 -19.37 -2.63 18.57
CA GLY A 20 -20.81 -2.48 18.69
C GLY A 20 -21.22 -1.28 19.54
N ALA A 21 -20.54 -1.04 20.67
CA ALA A 21 -20.81 0.11 21.54
C ALA A 21 -20.49 1.44 20.84
N VAL A 22 -19.35 1.51 20.14
CA VAL A 22 -18.95 2.70 19.38
C VAL A 22 -19.92 2.97 18.22
N ARG A 23 -20.36 1.93 17.50
CA ARG A 23 -21.37 2.05 16.43
C ARG A 23 -22.71 2.56 16.97
N THR A 24 -23.10 2.12 18.16
CA THR A 24 -24.36 2.56 18.81
C THR A 24 -24.28 4.01 19.25
N LEU A 25 -23.13 4.46 19.78
CA LEU A 25 -22.91 5.85 20.21
C LEU A 25 -22.75 6.83 19.05
N MET A 26 -22.07 6.42 17.98
CA MET A 26 -21.75 7.28 16.84
C MET A 26 -22.79 7.21 15.72
N GLY A 27 -23.67 6.22 15.72
CA GLY A 27 -24.62 5.94 14.63
C GLY A 27 -23.95 5.46 13.33
N VAL A 28 -22.62 5.27 13.34
CA VAL A 28 -21.83 4.87 12.17
C VAL A 28 -20.77 3.86 12.60
N ASP A 29 -20.51 2.86 11.76
CA ASP A 29 -19.41 1.93 11.97
C ASP A 29 -18.07 2.64 11.71
N VAL A 30 -17.22 2.74 12.74
CA VAL A 30 -15.95 3.46 12.64
C VAL A 30 -14.98 2.79 11.66
N CYS A 31 -15.05 1.46 11.50
CA CYS A 31 -14.27 0.76 10.49
C CYS A 31 -14.71 1.16 9.07
N ASP A 32 -16.02 1.32 8.85
CA ASP A 32 -16.56 1.82 7.58
C ASP A 32 -16.14 3.27 7.32
N VAL A 33 -16.18 4.13 8.34
CA VAL A 33 -15.76 5.54 8.21
C VAL A 33 -14.29 5.62 7.85
N ILE A 34 -13.41 4.90 8.56
CA ILE A 34 -11.97 4.87 8.26
C ILE A 34 -11.71 4.32 6.85
N THR A 35 -12.43 3.28 6.44
CA THR A 35 -12.29 2.67 5.12
C THR A 35 -12.74 3.63 4.01
N ARG A 36 -13.89 4.29 4.17
CA ARG A 36 -14.38 5.32 3.23
C ARG A 36 -13.45 6.53 3.18
N HIS A 37 -12.89 6.93 4.32
CA HIS A 37 -11.96 8.06 4.36
C HIS A 37 -10.64 7.73 3.66
N ARG A 38 -10.11 6.51 3.84
CA ARG A 38 -8.94 6.02 3.10
C ARG A 38 -9.18 5.91 1.60
N GLN A 39 -10.39 5.54 1.18
CA GLN A 39 -10.74 5.46 -0.24
C GLN A 39 -10.89 6.84 -0.90
N SER A 40 -11.26 7.85 -0.12
CA SER A 40 -11.46 9.24 -0.57
C SER A 40 -10.21 10.12 -0.46
N ASP A 41 -9.08 9.59 0.02
CA ASP A 41 -7.83 10.34 0.08
C ASP A 41 -7.24 10.57 -1.33
N PRO A 42 -7.21 11.83 -1.82
CA PRO A 42 -6.69 12.14 -3.15
C PRO A 42 -5.19 11.81 -3.29
N LEU A 43 -4.42 11.90 -2.20
CA LEU A 43 -3.00 11.54 -2.21
C LEU A 43 -2.83 10.03 -2.40
N ALA A 44 -3.63 9.22 -1.71
CA ALA A 44 -3.62 7.77 -1.88
C ALA A 44 -4.08 7.35 -3.30
N ALA A 45 -4.95 8.12 -3.95
CA ALA A 45 -5.31 7.92 -5.35
C ALA A 45 -4.15 8.27 -6.31
N ALA A 46 -3.47 9.41 -6.09
CA ALA A 46 -2.28 9.82 -6.84
C ALA A 46 -1.15 8.78 -6.73
N GLU A 47 -0.90 8.26 -5.53
CA GLU A 47 0.11 7.21 -5.31
C GLU A 47 -0.23 5.91 -6.03
N ARG A 48 -1.50 5.46 -6.00
CA ARG A 48 -1.95 4.30 -6.77
C ARG A 48 -1.78 4.52 -8.28
N ARG A 49 -2.03 5.74 -8.76
CA ARG A 49 -1.79 6.10 -10.16
C ARG A 49 -0.31 6.06 -10.51
N LEU A 50 0.56 6.63 -9.67
CA LEU A 50 2.01 6.55 -9.84
C LEU A 50 2.50 5.10 -9.94
N PHE A 51 2.09 4.24 -9.01
CA PHE A 51 2.53 2.84 -8.98
C PHE A 51 2.10 2.08 -10.23
N ARG A 52 0.87 2.33 -10.73
CA ARG A 52 0.40 1.76 -12.01
C ARG A 52 1.23 2.26 -13.20
N LEU A 53 1.57 3.54 -13.24
CA LEU A 53 2.38 4.10 -14.32
C LEU A 53 3.80 3.54 -14.29
N LEU A 54 4.43 3.47 -13.12
CA LEU A 54 5.73 2.84 -12.95
C LEU A 54 5.71 1.37 -13.38
N ALA A 55 4.69 0.61 -12.99
CA ALA A 55 4.53 -0.78 -13.41
C ALA A 55 4.32 -0.90 -14.93
N LYS A 56 3.56 0.01 -15.55
CA LYS A 56 3.36 0.05 -17.01
C LYS A 56 4.66 0.31 -17.76
N HIS A 57 5.52 1.20 -17.26
CA HIS A 57 6.76 1.59 -17.95
C HIS A 57 7.94 0.67 -17.67
N PHE A 58 8.07 0.17 -16.44
CA PHE A 58 9.24 -0.58 -16.01
C PHE A 58 8.95 -2.04 -15.65
N GLY A 59 7.69 -2.41 -15.45
CA GLY A 59 7.33 -3.73 -14.91
C GLY A 59 8.00 -3.95 -13.55
N GLU A 60 8.61 -5.11 -13.39
CA GLU A 60 9.42 -5.47 -12.20
C GLU A 60 10.91 -5.15 -12.36
N ARG A 61 11.30 -4.58 -13.51
CA ARG A 61 12.70 -4.24 -13.79
C ARG A 61 13.17 -3.11 -12.88
N PRO A 62 14.38 -3.20 -12.29
CA PRO A 62 14.98 -2.07 -11.59
C PRO A 62 15.17 -0.85 -12.50
N TRP A 63 14.93 0.35 -11.96
CA TRP A 63 15.02 1.63 -12.68
C TRP A 63 15.69 2.71 -11.83
N LYS A 64 16.27 3.70 -12.52
CA LYS A 64 16.87 4.88 -11.89
C LYS A 64 15.83 6.00 -11.74
N VAL A 65 16.06 6.86 -10.75
CA VAL A 65 15.19 8.03 -10.50
C VAL A 65 15.06 8.94 -11.72
N ALA A 66 16.15 9.18 -12.45
CA ALA A 66 16.11 9.98 -13.68
C ALA A 66 15.23 9.33 -14.76
N GLU A 67 15.33 8.01 -14.93
CA GLU A 67 14.51 7.27 -15.90
C GLU A 67 13.02 7.41 -15.59
N ALA A 68 12.63 7.32 -14.31
CA ALA A 68 11.24 7.53 -13.90
C ALA A 68 10.76 8.97 -14.15
N ILE A 69 11.61 9.98 -13.96
CA ILE A 69 11.27 11.38 -14.21
C ILE A 69 11.01 11.62 -15.71
N ASP A 70 11.82 11.01 -16.57
CA ASP A 70 11.71 11.18 -18.02
C ASP A 70 10.58 10.35 -18.64
N ALA A 71 10.27 9.18 -18.06
CA ALA A 71 9.25 8.28 -18.60
C ALA A 71 7.82 8.66 -18.22
N LEU A 72 7.63 9.36 -17.09
CA LEU A 72 6.31 9.60 -16.52
C LEU A 72 5.74 10.99 -16.88
N PRO A 73 4.41 11.10 -17.02
CA PRO A 73 3.77 12.35 -17.40
C PRO A 73 3.91 13.39 -16.27
N ALA A 74 4.04 14.67 -16.63
CA ALA A 74 4.38 15.73 -15.68
C ALA A 74 3.29 16.01 -14.62
N ASP A 75 2.03 15.71 -14.95
CA ASP A 75 0.86 15.93 -14.10
C ASP A 75 0.90 15.12 -12.80
N ILE A 76 1.42 13.88 -12.84
CA ILE A 76 1.47 13.00 -11.66
C ILE A 76 2.27 13.60 -10.51
N TRP A 77 3.28 14.42 -10.81
CA TRP A 77 4.13 15.01 -9.79
C TRP A 77 3.39 16.07 -8.98
N GLY A 78 2.53 16.85 -9.64
CA GLY A 78 1.65 17.82 -8.99
C GLY A 78 0.61 17.13 -8.11
N GLU A 79 0.02 16.04 -8.60
CA GLU A 79 -0.95 15.22 -7.83
C GLU A 79 -0.36 14.64 -6.54
N LEU A 80 0.94 14.30 -6.55
CA LEU A 80 1.67 13.80 -5.38
C LEU A 80 2.17 14.90 -4.44
N GLY A 81 1.92 16.17 -4.77
CA GLY A 81 2.47 17.32 -4.05
C GLY A 81 4.00 17.41 -4.13
N ILE A 82 4.62 16.79 -5.13
CA ILE A 82 6.07 16.85 -5.33
C ILE A 82 6.40 18.16 -6.05
N LYS A 83 7.30 18.95 -5.45
CA LYS A 83 7.73 20.23 -6.03
C LYS A 83 8.43 20.01 -7.38
N THR A 84 7.91 20.66 -8.43
CA THR A 84 8.45 20.64 -9.80
C THR A 84 9.07 21.97 -10.20
N GLY A 85 9.95 21.93 -11.21
CA GLY A 85 10.43 23.13 -11.91
C GLY A 85 9.46 23.64 -12.97
N SER A 86 9.92 24.59 -13.79
CA SER A 86 9.15 25.20 -14.90
C SER A 86 8.69 24.20 -15.96
N GLU A 87 9.43 23.09 -16.15
CA GLU A 87 9.10 22.03 -17.09
C GLU A 87 8.14 20.97 -16.52
N GLY A 88 7.61 21.17 -15.32
CA GLY A 88 6.72 20.21 -14.66
C GLY A 88 7.43 18.93 -14.20
N ARG A 89 8.77 18.90 -14.20
CA ARG A 89 9.57 17.76 -13.72
C ARG A 89 10.09 18.01 -12.30
N PRO A 90 10.08 17.00 -11.41
CA PRO A 90 10.68 17.12 -10.10
C PRO A 90 12.20 17.04 -10.21
N HIS A 91 12.89 17.70 -9.27
CA HIS A 91 14.34 17.51 -9.16
C HIS A 91 14.63 16.07 -8.68
N PRO A 92 15.65 15.36 -9.22
CA PRO A 92 15.94 13.97 -8.85
C PRO A 92 16.07 13.75 -7.33
N ARG A 93 16.73 14.66 -6.62
CA ARG A 93 16.82 14.61 -5.15
C ARG A 93 15.46 14.62 -4.44
N THR A 94 14.49 15.39 -4.94
CA THR A 94 13.14 15.47 -4.37
C THR A 94 12.41 14.15 -4.54
N LEU A 95 12.48 13.55 -5.74
CA LEU A 95 11.86 12.25 -5.99
C LEU A 95 12.56 11.14 -5.18
N THR A 96 13.88 11.13 -5.08
CA THR A 96 14.61 10.19 -4.22
C THR A 96 14.17 10.28 -2.76
N ALA A 97 14.04 11.49 -2.22
CA ALA A 97 13.59 11.70 -0.84
C ALA A 97 12.12 11.27 -0.65
N TRP A 98 11.28 11.46 -1.67
CA TRP A 98 9.91 10.96 -1.66
C TRP A 98 9.87 9.43 -1.68
N LEU A 99 10.60 8.77 -2.57
CA LEU A 99 10.67 7.31 -2.69
C LEU A 99 11.22 6.67 -1.41
N ARG A 100 12.23 7.26 -0.77
CA ARG A 100 12.77 6.77 0.52
C ARG A 100 11.74 6.79 1.65
N ARG A 101 10.87 7.79 1.69
CA ARG A 101 9.78 7.87 2.67
C ARG A 101 8.67 6.85 2.41
N HIS A 102 8.58 6.38 1.16
CA HIS A 102 7.61 5.38 0.72
C HIS A 102 8.29 4.03 0.40
N ARG A 103 9.49 3.78 0.93
CA ARG A 103 10.12 2.47 0.82
C ARG A 103 9.17 1.45 1.45
N GLU A 104 8.90 0.35 0.74
CA GLU A 104 7.96 -0.69 1.15
C GLU A 104 6.48 -0.26 1.15
N ALA A 105 6.15 0.91 0.60
CA ALA A 105 4.76 1.28 0.40
C ALA A 105 4.08 0.28 -0.55
N VAL A 106 2.90 -0.17 -0.14
CA VAL A 106 2.04 -1.07 -0.93
C VAL A 106 0.85 -0.27 -1.44
N ARG A 107 0.64 -0.27 -2.75
CA ARG A 107 -0.48 0.42 -3.41
C ARG A 107 -1.10 -0.49 -4.46
N GLY A 108 -2.25 -1.07 -4.11
CA GLY A 108 -2.87 -2.11 -4.93
C GLY A 108 -1.99 -3.37 -4.97
N PRO A 109 -1.74 -3.96 -6.15
CA PRO A 109 -0.93 -5.19 -6.26
C PRO A 109 0.58 -4.93 -6.23
N TYR A 110 1.02 -3.67 -6.09
CA TYR A 110 2.42 -3.28 -6.25
C TYR A 110 3.03 -2.88 -4.91
N ALA A 111 4.26 -3.35 -4.68
CA ALA A 111 5.09 -2.96 -3.55
C ALA A 111 6.41 -2.35 -4.06
N LEU A 112 6.80 -1.20 -3.52
CA LEU A 112 8.00 -0.46 -3.91
C LEU A 112 9.20 -0.88 -3.05
N PHE A 113 10.30 -1.26 -3.69
CA PHE A 113 11.53 -1.63 -3.01
C PHE A 113 12.73 -0.84 -3.53
N PRO A 114 13.63 -0.40 -2.65
CA PRO A 114 14.96 -0.02 -3.07
C PRO A 114 15.74 -1.27 -3.48
N ASP A 115 16.60 -1.11 -4.47
CA ASP A 115 17.59 -2.07 -4.90
C ASP A 115 18.94 -1.36 -5.03
N THR A 116 20.03 -2.09 -5.05
CA THR A 116 21.38 -1.51 -5.17
C THR A 116 22.16 -2.28 -6.22
N ASP A 117 22.66 -1.57 -7.22
CA ASP A 117 23.49 -2.21 -8.25
C ASP A 117 24.92 -2.50 -7.75
N ARG A 118 25.69 -3.20 -8.59
CA ARG A 118 27.11 -3.51 -8.33
C ARG A 118 28.02 -2.29 -8.14
N HIS A 119 27.54 -1.10 -8.49
CA HIS A 119 28.25 0.18 -8.38
C HIS A 119 27.73 1.01 -7.19
N ALA A 120 27.00 0.40 -6.26
CA ALA A 120 26.39 1.05 -5.11
C ALA A 120 25.39 2.19 -5.47
N THR A 121 24.84 2.15 -6.68
CA THR A 121 23.80 3.09 -7.11
C THR A 121 22.44 2.56 -6.65
N THR A 122 21.66 3.43 -6.00
CA THR A 122 20.28 3.11 -5.62
C THR A 122 19.41 3.00 -6.87
N LEU A 123 18.85 1.81 -7.07
CA LEU A 123 17.80 1.52 -8.03
C LEU A 123 16.47 1.36 -7.29
N TRP A 124 15.38 1.40 -8.02
CA TRP A 124 14.04 1.16 -7.50
C TRP A 124 13.35 0.10 -8.34
N ARG A 125 12.55 -0.75 -7.70
CA ARG A 125 11.74 -1.74 -8.40
C ARG A 125 10.36 -1.82 -7.79
N LEU A 126 9.40 -2.21 -8.61
CA LEU A 126 8.09 -2.65 -8.14
C LEU A 126 8.04 -4.17 -8.21
N ASN A 127 7.56 -4.81 -7.15
CA ASN A 127 7.21 -6.23 -7.22
C ASN A 127 5.68 -6.34 -7.20
N THR A 128 5.15 -7.25 -8.01
CA THR A 128 3.77 -7.68 -7.84
C THR A 128 3.68 -8.54 -6.59
N ARG A 129 2.88 -8.13 -5.60
CA ARG A 129 2.53 -9.01 -4.50
C ARG A 129 1.46 -9.96 -5.03
N PRO A 130 1.56 -11.27 -4.83
CA PRO A 130 0.40 -12.14 -5.02
C PRO A 130 -0.70 -11.60 -4.12
N ALA A 131 -1.92 -11.49 -4.65
CA ALA A 131 -3.06 -11.07 -3.84
C ALA A 131 -3.17 -12.03 -2.66
N GLU A 132 -2.85 -11.56 -1.46
CA GLU A 132 -3.22 -12.25 -0.22
C GLU A 132 -4.75 -12.36 -0.24
N GLY A 133 -5.25 -13.53 -0.62
CA GLY A 133 -6.67 -13.74 -0.90
C GLY A 133 -6.99 -14.55 -2.16
N ALA A 134 -6.01 -15.00 -2.95
CA ALA A 134 -6.24 -16.20 -3.76
C ALA A 134 -6.30 -17.38 -2.80
N GLU A 135 -7.50 -17.63 -2.26
CA GLU A 135 -7.92 -18.94 -1.78
C GLU A 135 -7.32 -19.95 -2.74
N THR A 136 -6.33 -20.72 -2.27
CA THR A 136 -6.01 -21.99 -2.91
C THR A 136 -7.35 -22.69 -3.08
N PRO A 137 -7.79 -23.06 -4.30
CA PRO A 137 -8.94 -23.93 -4.42
C PRO A 137 -8.61 -25.13 -3.54
N ASN A 138 -9.37 -25.23 -2.46
CA ASN A 138 -9.30 -26.28 -1.47
C ASN A 138 -9.40 -27.57 -2.29
N SER A 139 -8.27 -28.22 -2.55
CA SER A 139 -8.23 -29.42 -3.36
C SER A 139 -8.93 -30.49 -2.53
N PRO A 140 -10.19 -30.88 -2.86
CA PRO A 140 -10.76 -32.01 -2.19
C PRO A 140 -10.14 -33.25 -2.83
N ASP A 141 -9.83 -34.24 -2.01
CA ASP A 141 -9.55 -35.60 -2.44
C ASP A 141 -8.40 -35.83 -3.43
N SER A 142 -7.24 -36.15 -2.86
CA SER A 142 -6.48 -37.32 -3.32
C SER A 142 -5.69 -37.91 -2.14
N ALA A 143 -6.43 -38.35 -1.14
CA ALA A 143 -5.97 -39.35 -0.18
C ALA A 143 -7.03 -40.46 -0.12
N LEU A 144 -6.97 -41.39 -1.08
CA LEU A 144 -7.50 -42.76 -0.97
C LEU A 144 -6.85 -43.58 -2.09
N ILE A 145 -5.77 -44.30 -1.77
CA ILE A 145 -5.77 -45.77 -1.63
C ILE A 145 -6.12 -46.47 -2.95
N LEU A 146 -5.10 -47.01 -3.62
CA LEU A 146 -4.90 -48.46 -3.85
C LEU A 146 -3.44 -48.73 -4.22
#